data_AF-A0A3C1W5R1-F1
#
_entry.id   AF-A0A3C1W5R1-F1
#
_cell.length_a   1.000
_cell.length_b   1.000
_cell.length_c   1.000
_cell.angle_alpha   90.00
_cell.angle_beta   90.00
_cell.angle_gamma   90.00
#
_symmetry.space_group_name_H-M   'P 1'
#
loop_
_entity.id
_entity.type
_entity.pdbx_description
1 polymer ?
#
loop_
_entity_poly.entity_id
_entity_poly.type
_entity_poly.pdbx_seq_one_letter_code
_entity_poly.pdbx_strand_id
1 'polypeptide(L)'
;MPEMLYNRHTAPLLWMTFVALIASLPSCHLFVKPPEKAAAIPPSPDIKPAVSTPSVTQRFIPSLSRLEFQIDSSVSTGTIDLALDHESLAPRRSVCECPLKGSITATLQTSESGVRTLTLEKVELVTAGEGKLEFAWSPIIGTVRMLIPAGLLKISNKSPDPVMQLGEGGEWSHPGYTFQVNGTGQVETTGLVLRKKIGDTETDLTIEETEPVTLAGTLRREENRWHLDLPGTVMKDSFEIDDEGTTLNLIFTGNIASFEK
;
A
#
# COMPACT_ATOMS: atom_id res chain seq x y z
N MET A 1 -11.61 59.97 45.39
CA MET A 1 -13.04 59.58 45.35
C MET A 1 -13.70 60.40 44.26
N PRO A 2 -14.57 59.84 43.38
CA PRO A 2 -15.27 58.54 43.39
C PRO A 2 -14.62 57.50 42.44
N GLU A 3 -14.67 56.17 42.64
CA GLU A 3 -15.79 55.18 42.57
C GLU A 3 -16.35 55.04 41.14
N MET A 4 -16.62 53.89 40.50
CA MET A 4 -16.96 52.49 40.86
C MET A 4 -16.41 51.57 39.75
N LEU A 5 -15.90 50.35 39.97
CA LEU A 5 -16.55 49.07 40.32
C LEU A 5 -17.72 48.63 39.41
N TYR A 6 -17.80 47.30 39.21
CA TYR A 6 -18.83 46.45 38.58
C TYR A 6 -18.63 46.09 37.10
N ASN A 7 -18.77 44.83 36.66
CA ASN A 7 -18.91 43.55 37.37
C ASN A 7 -18.64 42.38 36.41
N ARG A 8 -18.29 41.24 37.01
CA ARG A 8 -18.46 39.89 36.45
C ARG A 8 -19.94 39.65 36.10
N HIS A 9 -20.22 38.86 35.06
CA HIS A 9 -20.71 37.47 35.21
C HIS A 9 -21.18 36.81 33.90
N THR A 10 -20.86 35.52 33.82
CA THR A 10 -21.66 34.40 33.29
C THR A 10 -21.92 34.24 31.77
N ALA A 11 -21.34 33.15 31.26
CA ALA A 11 -21.78 32.28 30.15
C ALA A 11 -23.31 31.99 30.18
N PRO A 12 -23.98 31.35 29.17
CA PRO A 12 -23.41 30.28 28.33
C PRO A 12 -24.09 30.01 26.94
N LEU A 13 -23.70 28.87 26.35
CA LEU A 13 -24.44 28.00 25.41
C LEU A 13 -24.45 28.33 23.90
N LEU A 14 -23.78 27.40 23.20
CA LEU A 14 -24.25 26.64 22.03
C LEU A 14 -24.59 27.42 20.75
N TRP A 15 -23.78 27.17 19.72
CA TRP A 15 -24.32 26.34 18.65
C TRP A 15 -23.25 25.42 18.06
N MET A 16 -23.55 24.13 18.10
CA MET A 16 -22.90 23.12 17.27
C MET A 16 -23.12 23.45 15.79
N THR A 17 -22.06 23.37 15.01
CA THR A 17 -22.16 22.76 13.68
C THR A 17 -21.07 21.72 13.55
N PHE A 18 -21.52 20.46 13.64
CA PHE A 18 -20.85 19.31 13.05
C PHE A 18 -20.28 19.68 11.68
N VAL A 19 -18.98 19.54 11.52
CA VAL A 19 -18.43 19.12 10.23
C VAL A 19 -17.89 17.72 10.47
N ALA A 20 -18.80 16.76 10.32
CA ALA A 20 -18.42 15.40 10.03
C ALA A 20 -17.62 15.44 8.72
N LEU A 21 -16.29 15.40 8.80
CA LEU A 21 -15.50 15.05 7.63
C LEU A 21 -15.60 13.54 7.48
N ILE A 22 -16.66 13.17 6.78
CA ILE A 22 -16.92 11.86 6.25
C ILE A 22 -15.70 11.48 5.41
N ALA A 23 -14.80 10.67 5.96
CA ALA A 23 -13.89 9.87 5.16
C ALA A 23 -14.67 8.66 4.63
N SER A 24 -15.72 8.93 3.84
CA SER A 24 -16.14 7.98 2.82
C SER A 24 -15.03 8.02 1.78
N LEU A 25 -14.00 7.20 1.99
CA LEU A 25 -13.20 6.76 0.87
C LEU A 25 -14.21 6.24 -0.17
N PRO A 26 -14.20 6.74 -1.41
CA PRO A 26 -14.93 6.05 -2.45
C PRO A 26 -14.37 4.63 -2.41
N SER A 27 -15.24 3.64 -2.26
CA SER A 27 -14.91 2.29 -2.67
C SER A 27 -14.36 2.41 -4.09
N CYS A 28 -13.04 2.40 -4.22
CA CYS A 28 -12.38 2.22 -5.49
C CYS A 28 -12.74 0.81 -5.89
N HIS A 29 -13.88 0.67 -6.55
CA HIS A 29 -14.18 -0.46 -7.39
C HIS A 29 -13.10 -0.46 -8.47
N LEU A 30 -11.96 -1.09 -8.15
CA LEU A 30 -11.03 -1.54 -9.15
C LEU A 30 -11.85 -2.52 -9.99
N PHE A 31 -12.27 -2.05 -11.16
CA PHE A 31 -12.95 -2.86 -12.15
C PHE A 31 -12.01 -4.02 -12.45
N VAL A 32 -12.28 -5.16 -11.84
CA VAL A 32 -11.75 -6.45 -12.29
C VAL A 32 -12.26 -6.56 -13.72
N LYS A 33 -11.38 -6.33 -14.70
CA LYS A 33 -11.70 -6.54 -16.11
C LYS A 33 -11.96 -8.04 -16.23
N PRO A 34 -13.21 -8.48 -16.50
CA PRO A 34 -13.45 -9.90 -16.71
C PRO A 34 -12.65 -10.34 -17.93
N PRO A 35 -12.17 -11.59 -18.00
CA PRO A 35 -11.62 -12.11 -19.23
C PRO A 35 -12.66 -11.94 -20.34
N GLU A 36 -12.24 -11.38 -21.48
CA GLU A 36 -13.10 -11.21 -22.65
C GLU A 36 -13.79 -12.55 -22.95
N LYS A 37 -15.09 -12.60 -22.66
CA LYS A 37 -15.93 -13.71 -23.06
C LYS A 37 -16.04 -13.61 -24.58
N ALA A 38 -15.38 -14.53 -25.28
CA ALA A 38 -15.56 -14.72 -26.72
C ALA A 38 -17.07 -14.70 -27.02
N ALA A 39 -17.50 -13.75 -27.85
CA ALA A 39 -18.88 -13.59 -28.22
C ALA A 39 -19.40 -14.90 -28.84
N ALA A 40 -20.28 -15.59 -28.12
CA ALA A 40 -21.01 -16.73 -28.66
C ALA A 40 -22.03 -16.21 -29.67
N ILE A 41 -21.77 -16.48 -30.96
CA ILE A 41 -22.68 -16.19 -32.05
C ILE A 41 -23.88 -17.16 -31.94
N PRO A 42 -25.14 -16.68 -31.91
CA PRO A 42 -26.30 -17.58 -31.96
C PRO A 42 -26.46 -18.19 -33.36
N PRO A 43 -26.81 -19.48 -33.50
CA PRO A 43 -26.97 -20.11 -34.80
C PRO A 43 -28.38 -19.85 -35.35
N SER A 44 -28.48 -19.50 -36.64
CA SER A 44 -29.54 -19.93 -37.57
C SER A 44 -29.34 -19.37 -38.99
N PRO A 45 -29.95 -19.96 -40.03
CA PRO A 45 -29.22 -20.46 -41.19
C PRO A 45 -29.35 -19.64 -42.49
N ASP A 46 -28.52 -20.06 -43.43
CA ASP A 46 -28.62 -19.98 -44.90
C ASP A 46 -27.90 -18.87 -45.71
N ILE A 47 -26.82 -19.36 -46.35
CA ILE A 47 -26.36 -19.15 -47.74
C ILE A 47 -25.77 -17.78 -48.13
N LYS A 48 -24.43 -17.76 -48.18
CA LYS A 48 -23.60 -17.42 -49.38
C LYS A 48 -22.14 -17.80 -49.09
N PRO A 49 -21.40 -18.41 -50.04
CA PRO A 49 -19.97 -18.65 -49.86
C PRO A 49 -19.23 -17.32 -50.05
N ALA A 50 -19.05 -16.58 -48.96
CA ALA A 50 -18.06 -15.52 -48.93
C ALA A 50 -16.69 -16.20 -48.96
N VAL A 51 -15.92 -15.92 -50.01
CA VAL A 51 -14.51 -16.29 -50.12
C VAL A 51 -13.81 -15.90 -48.82
N SER A 52 -13.48 -16.90 -48.02
CA SER A 52 -12.66 -16.75 -46.83
C SER A 52 -11.26 -16.40 -47.29
N THR A 53 -10.99 -15.10 -47.39
CA THR A 53 -9.62 -14.61 -47.26
C THR A 53 -9.05 -15.25 -46.00
N PRO A 54 -7.93 -16.00 -46.08
CA PRO A 54 -7.30 -16.50 -44.88
C PRO A 54 -6.95 -15.26 -44.05
N SER A 55 -7.60 -15.10 -42.90
CA SER A 55 -7.08 -14.21 -41.88
C SER A 55 -5.66 -14.71 -41.64
N VAL A 56 -4.68 -13.89 -42.01
CA VAL A 56 -3.29 -14.16 -41.69
C VAL A 56 -3.25 -14.16 -40.17
N THR A 57 -3.32 -15.35 -39.56
CA THR A 57 -3.06 -15.52 -38.14
C THR A 57 -1.63 -15.08 -37.97
N GLN A 58 -1.44 -13.83 -37.53
CA GLN A 58 -0.14 -13.28 -37.27
C GLN A 58 0.45 -14.09 -36.12
N ARG A 59 1.31 -15.05 -36.47
CA ARG A 59 1.99 -15.88 -35.48
C ARG A 59 3.05 -15.02 -34.82
N PHE A 60 2.93 -14.85 -33.51
CA PHE A 60 3.95 -14.18 -32.72
C PHE A 60 5.09 -15.14 -32.45
N ILE A 61 6.31 -14.62 -32.33
CA ILE A 61 7.47 -15.42 -31.93
C ILE A 61 7.32 -15.68 -30.42
N PRO A 62 7.18 -16.94 -29.99
CA PRO A 62 7.15 -17.24 -28.57
C PRO A 62 8.46 -16.84 -27.92
N SER A 63 8.37 -16.20 -26.76
CA SER A 63 9.56 -15.75 -26.05
C SER A 63 9.37 -15.93 -24.56
N LEU A 64 10.48 -16.22 -23.88
CA LEU A 64 10.57 -16.23 -22.43
C LEU A 64 11.72 -15.29 -22.05
N SER A 65 11.44 -14.32 -21.19
CA SER A 65 12.41 -13.32 -20.76
C SER A 65 12.32 -13.15 -19.25
N ARG A 66 13.45 -13.33 -18.57
CA ARG A 66 13.57 -13.01 -17.16
C ARG A 66 14.00 -11.55 -17.02
N LEU A 67 13.26 -10.80 -16.23
CA LEU A 67 13.43 -9.37 -16.03
C LEU A 67 13.83 -9.12 -14.57
N GLU A 68 14.90 -8.37 -14.37
CA GLU A 68 15.33 -7.89 -13.06
C GLU A 68 15.14 -6.38 -13.01
N PHE A 69 14.29 -5.92 -12.10
CA PHE A 69 13.97 -4.52 -11.90
C PHE A 69 14.67 -3.98 -10.66
N GLN A 70 15.32 -2.83 -10.82
CA GLN A 70 15.84 -2.04 -9.71
C GLN A 70 14.79 -1.00 -9.32
N ILE A 71 14.44 -0.95 -8.02
CA ILE A 71 13.51 0.07 -7.52
C ILE A 71 14.17 1.44 -7.54
N ASP A 72 13.50 2.42 -8.12
CA ASP A 72 13.92 3.81 -8.10
C ASP A 72 13.43 4.49 -6.82
N SER A 73 14.34 4.73 -5.87
CA SER A 73 14.01 5.35 -4.58
C SER A 73 13.69 6.84 -4.67
N SER A 74 13.95 7.49 -5.81
CA SER A 74 13.60 8.91 -5.98
C SER A 74 12.11 9.14 -6.20
N VAL A 75 11.40 8.11 -6.67
CA VAL A 75 9.98 8.16 -7.01
C VAL A 75 9.15 7.10 -6.28
N SER A 76 9.78 6.04 -5.77
CA SER A 76 9.09 5.00 -5.00
C SER A 76 8.94 5.40 -3.54
N THR A 77 7.70 5.42 -3.05
CA THR A 77 7.35 5.90 -1.71
C THR A 77 6.52 4.88 -0.95
N GLY A 78 6.85 4.72 0.33
CA GLY A 78 6.05 4.00 1.32
C GLY A 78 5.47 5.01 2.30
N THR A 79 4.16 4.97 2.50
CA THR A 79 3.48 5.72 3.56
C THR A 79 3.21 4.80 4.73
N ILE A 80 3.65 5.20 5.92
CA ILE A 80 3.42 4.51 7.17
C ILE A 80 2.47 5.38 7.98
N ASP A 81 1.28 4.87 8.25
CA ASP A 81 0.28 5.52 9.08
C ASP A 81 0.05 4.68 10.32
N LEU A 82 0.25 5.31 11.47
CA LEU A 82 0.09 4.69 12.77
C LEU A 82 -1.03 5.38 13.55
N ALA A 83 -1.92 4.58 14.11
CA ALA A 83 -2.87 5.03 15.11
C ALA A 83 -2.56 4.37 16.45
N LEU A 84 -2.23 5.20 17.44
CA LEU A 84 -2.01 4.80 18.82
C LEU A 84 -3.31 4.99 19.59
N ASP A 85 -3.92 3.89 19.99
CA ASP A 85 -5.11 3.86 20.83
C ASP A 85 -4.73 3.40 22.24
N HIS A 86 -5.12 4.20 23.23
CA HIS A 86 -4.75 4.01 24.62
C HIS A 86 -6.02 4.17 25.44
N GLU A 87 -6.45 3.13 26.17
CA GLU A 87 -7.80 3.02 26.75
C GLU A 87 -8.30 4.27 27.51
N SER A 88 -7.40 5.00 28.18
CA SER A 88 -7.74 6.19 28.96
C SER A 88 -7.61 7.53 28.21
N LEU A 89 -7.26 7.53 26.93
CA LEU A 89 -6.99 8.72 26.13
C LEU A 89 -7.65 8.61 24.74
N ALA A 90 -7.94 9.76 24.13
CA ALA A 90 -8.40 9.74 22.74
C ALA A 90 -7.28 9.23 21.81
N PRO A 91 -7.61 8.39 20.81
CA PRO A 91 -6.66 7.90 19.83
C PRO A 91 -5.86 9.02 19.17
N ARG A 92 -4.58 8.77 18.90
CA ARG A 92 -3.70 9.68 18.17
C ARG A 92 -3.19 9.03 16.91
N ARG A 93 -3.11 9.82 15.85
CA ARG A 93 -2.62 9.37 14.55
C ARG A 93 -1.37 10.14 14.18
N SER A 94 -0.40 9.44 13.61
CA SER A 94 0.79 10.01 13.01
C SER A 94 1.05 9.32 11.68
N VAL A 95 1.54 10.06 10.70
CA VAL A 95 1.86 9.55 9.36
C VAL A 95 3.28 9.96 9.01
N CYS A 96 4.06 9.06 8.40
CA CYS A 96 5.33 9.39 7.78
C CYS A 96 5.45 8.79 6.39
N GLU A 97 6.15 9.50 5.50
CA GLU A 97 6.53 8.99 4.19
C GLU A 97 8.02 8.64 4.19
N CYS A 98 8.35 7.48 3.64
CA CYS A 98 9.73 7.00 3.51
C CYS A 98 9.98 6.51 2.07
N PRO A 99 11.13 6.86 1.46
CA PRO A 99 11.48 6.32 0.17
C PRO A 99 11.72 4.81 0.25
N LEU A 100 11.44 4.08 -0.83
CA LEU A 100 11.63 2.63 -0.92
C LEU A 100 12.78 2.29 -1.87
N LYS A 101 13.51 1.23 -1.56
CA LYS A 101 14.54 0.66 -2.43
C LYS A 101 14.47 -0.86 -2.40
N GLY A 102 15.10 -1.51 -3.37
CA GLY A 102 15.12 -2.97 -3.44
C GLY A 102 15.09 -3.46 -4.88
N SER A 103 14.49 -4.62 -5.10
CA SER A 103 14.43 -5.25 -6.41
C SER A 103 13.16 -6.06 -6.61
N ILE A 104 12.75 -6.21 -7.87
CA ILE A 104 11.70 -7.12 -8.29
C ILE A 104 12.25 -8.03 -9.39
N THR A 105 12.01 -9.33 -9.28
CA THR A 105 12.32 -10.29 -10.34
C THR A 105 11.02 -10.82 -10.93
N ALA A 106 10.93 -10.81 -12.26
CA ALA A 106 9.75 -11.26 -12.97
C ALA A 106 10.11 -12.07 -14.21
N THR A 107 9.18 -12.91 -14.65
CA THR A 107 9.26 -13.62 -15.93
C THR A 107 8.15 -13.13 -16.85
N LEU A 108 8.54 -12.67 -18.04
CA LEU A 108 7.65 -12.31 -19.14
C LEU A 108 7.63 -13.42 -20.19
N GLN A 109 6.46 -13.97 -20.45
CA GLN A 109 6.25 -14.98 -21.48
C GLN A 109 5.32 -14.43 -22.57
N THR A 110 5.67 -14.63 -23.84
CA THR A 110 4.81 -14.37 -24.99
C THR A 110 4.47 -15.69 -25.66
N SER A 111 3.19 -15.98 -25.85
CA SER A 111 2.72 -17.19 -26.55
C SER A 111 2.75 -17.02 -28.07
N GLU A 112 2.54 -18.13 -28.81
CA GLU A 112 2.36 -18.11 -30.27
C GLU A 112 1.15 -17.26 -30.71
N SER A 113 0.13 -17.14 -29.84
CA SER A 113 -1.05 -16.31 -30.06
C SER A 113 -0.82 -14.83 -29.73
N GLY A 114 0.37 -14.46 -29.26
CA GLY A 114 0.72 -13.09 -28.87
C GLY A 114 0.26 -12.68 -27.48
N VAL A 115 -0.39 -13.58 -26.73
CA VAL A 115 -0.77 -13.34 -25.33
C VAL A 115 0.51 -13.25 -24.51
N ARG A 116 0.60 -12.19 -23.71
CA ARG A 116 1.71 -11.99 -22.78
C ARG A 116 1.26 -12.27 -21.36
N THR A 117 2.08 -13.01 -20.63
CA THR A 117 1.91 -13.23 -19.19
C THR A 117 3.13 -12.77 -18.43
N LEU A 118 2.89 -12.14 -17.29
CA LEU A 118 3.90 -11.73 -16.33
C LEU A 118 3.76 -12.58 -15.08
N THR A 119 4.88 -13.07 -14.57
CA THR A 119 4.97 -13.77 -13.29
C THR A 119 5.92 -13.00 -12.39
N LEU A 120 5.46 -12.55 -11.22
CA LEU A 120 6.32 -11.94 -10.21
C LEU A 120 6.90 -13.05 -9.33
N GLU A 121 8.20 -13.31 -9.47
CA GLU A 121 8.91 -14.38 -8.75
C GLU A 121 9.35 -13.90 -7.36
N LYS A 122 9.83 -12.66 -7.30
CA LYS A 122 10.44 -12.12 -6.10
C LYS A 122 10.18 -10.64 -6.01
N VAL A 123 9.63 -10.21 -4.88
CA VAL A 123 9.51 -8.80 -4.51
C VAL A 123 10.29 -8.62 -3.22
N GLU A 124 11.31 -7.76 -3.22
CA GLU A 124 12.07 -7.44 -2.01
C GLU A 124 12.23 -5.92 -1.94
N LEU A 125 11.51 -5.31 -1.01
CA LEU A 125 11.54 -3.87 -0.78
C LEU A 125 11.98 -3.59 0.64
N VAL A 126 12.70 -2.50 0.84
CA VAL A 126 13.07 -1.99 2.16
C VAL A 126 12.94 -0.48 2.18
N THR A 127 12.74 0.09 3.37
CA THR A 127 12.84 1.54 3.55
C THR A 127 14.26 2.02 3.25
N ALA A 128 14.39 3.08 2.46
CA ALA A 128 15.66 3.70 2.14
C ALA A 128 16.05 4.80 3.16
N GLY A 129 15.10 5.29 3.94
CA GLY A 129 15.30 6.28 4.99
C GLY A 129 14.60 5.89 6.31
N GLU A 130 14.86 6.67 7.36
CA GLU A 130 14.23 6.49 8.67
C GLU A 130 12.77 6.95 8.64
N GLY A 131 11.86 6.15 9.19
CA GLY A 131 10.50 6.56 9.52
C GLY A 131 10.45 7.18 10.92
N LYS A 132 9.85 8.36 11.05
CA LYS A 132 9.70 9.06 12.35
C LYS A 132 8.25 9.46 12.52
N LEU A 133 7.62 8.96 13.56
CA LEU A 133 6.23 9.24 13.90
C LEU A 133 6.16 9.81 15.32
N GLU A 134 5.30 10.80 15.53
CA GLU A 134 5.15 11.49 16.81
C GLU A 134 3.67 11.63 17.18
N PHE A 135 3.35 11.20 18.39
CA PHE A 135 2.02 11.25 18.98
C PHE A 135 2.07 12.21 20.18
N ALA A 136 1.54 13.41 20.00
CA ALA A 136 1.57 14.45 21.04
C ALA A 136 0.21 14.60 21.74
N TRP A 137 0.23 14.64 23.06
CA TRP A 137 -0.89 15.08 23.90
C TRP A 137 -0.60 16.45 24.50
N SER A 138 -1.41 16.88 25.47
CA SER A 138 -1.14 18.11 26.19
C SER A 138 0.26 18.05 26.85
N PRO A 139 0.92 19.20 27.08
CA PRO A 139 2.26 19.23 27.68
C PRO A 139 2.39 18.52 29.03
N ILE A 140 1.28 18.32 29.74
CA ILE A 140 1.24 17.62 31.03
C ILE A 140 1.26 16.09 30.84
N ILE A 141 0.64 15.59 29.77
CA ILE A 141 0.56 14.16 29.47
C ILE A 141 1.88 13.69 28.83
N GLY A 142 2.35 14.43 27.82
CA GLY A 142 3.63 14.19 27.13
C GLY A 142 3.48 13.75 25.68
N THR A 143 4.52 13.09 25.16
CA THR A 143 4.62 12.63 23.76
C THR A 143 5.13 11.19 23.69
N VAL A 144 4.70 10.47 22.65
CA VAL A 144 5.28 9.19 22.23
C VAL A 144 5.90 9.38 20.86
N ARG A 145 7.10 8.86 20.65
CA ARG A 145 7.80 8.89 19.38
C ARG A 145 8.14 7.47 18.95
N MET A 146 7.86 7.14 17.70
CA MET A 146 8.23 5.87 17.09
C MET A 146 9.27 6.12 16.01
N LEU A 147 10.40 5.42 16.10
CA LEU A 147 11.49 5.43 15.13
C LEU A 147 11.56 4.07 14.44
N ILE A 148 11.48 4.07 13.12
CA ILE A 148 11.69 2.89 12.27
C ILE A 148 12.99 3.13 11.50
N PRO A 149 14.11 2.48 11.87
CA PRO A 149 15.38 2.69 11.19
C PRO A 149 15.34 2.30 9.71
N ALA A 150 16.19 2.94 8.91
CA ALA A 150 16.31 2.64 7.49
C ALA A 150 16.68 1.16 7.26
N GLY A 151 15.97 0.49 6.36
CA GLY A 151 16.23 -0.88 5.97
C GLY A 151 15.68 -1.94 6.94
N LEU A 152 15.08 -1.54 8.07
CA LEU A 152 14.47 -2.49 8.99
C LEU A 152 13.07 -2.90 8.58
N LEU A 153 12.28 -1.99 8.02
CA LEU A 153 10.98 -2.36 7.46
C LEU A 153 11.20 -2.96 6.07
N LYS A 154 10.95 -4.27 5.94
CA LYS A 154 11.13 -5.08 4.73
C LYS A 154 9.79 -5.66 4.28
N ILE A 155 9.52 -5.60 2.98
CA ILE A 155 8.31 -6.14 2.37
C ILE A 155 8.72 -7.17 1.35
N SER A 156 8.17 -8.37 1.46
CA SER A 156 8.40 -9.46 0.52
C SER A 156 7.12 -10.17 0.12
N ASN A 157 7.10 -10.79 -1.06
CA ASN A 157 5.97 -11.64 -1.43
C ASN A 157 5.88 -12.87 -0.53
N LYS A 158 4.65 -13.23 -0.14
CA LYS A 158 4.34 -14.45 0.62
C LYS A 158 3.55 -15.45 -0.21
N SER A 159 2.68 -14.94 -1.10
CA SER A 159 1.91 -15.74 -2.03
C SER A 159 2.77 -16.44 -3.09
N PRO A 160 2.31 -17.58 -3.65
CA PRO A 160 2.93 -18.21 -4.81
C PRO A 160 3.00 -17.28 -6.01
N ASP A 161 3.98 -17.50 -6.89
CA ASP A 161 4.26 -16.69 -8.08
C ASP A 161 3.03 -16.63 -9.01
N PRO A 162 2.30 -15.50 -9.04
CA PRO A 162 1.03 -15.43 -9.75
C PRO A 162 1.30 -15.22 -11.23
N VAL A 163 0.64 -16.01 -12.08
CA VAL A 163 0.69 -15.81 -13.54
C VAL A 163 -0.41 -14.83 -13.94
N MET A 164 -0.01 -13.65 -14.40
CA MET A 164 -0.90 -12.54 -14.73
C MET A 164 -0.90 -12.30 -16.23
N GLN A 165 -2.08 -12.31 -16.86
CA GLN A 165 -2.18 -11.91 -18.26
C GLN A 165 -2.05 -10.38 -18.37
N LEU A 166 -1.22 -9.93 -19.31
CA LEU A 166 -1.06 -8.51 -19.61
C LEU A 166 -2.14 -8.06 -20.59
N GLY A 167 -2.85 -7.01 -20.21
CA GLY A 167 -3.79 -6.31 -21.07
C GLY A 167 -3.09 -5.43 -22.11
N GLU A 168 -3.92 -4.73 -22.88
CA GLU A 168 -3.46 -3.64 -23.74
C GLU A 168 -2.72 -2.59 -22.90
N GLY A 169 -1.58 -2.10 -23.38
CA GLY A 169 -0.72 -1.19 -22.61
C GLY A 169 0.11 -1.85 -21.50
N GLY A 170 0.00 -3.16 -21.30
CA GLY A 170 0.78 -3.90 -20.30
C GLY A 170 0.22 -3.84 -18.87
N GLU A 171 -1.04 -3.40 -18.72
CA GLU A 171 -1.76 -3.38 -17.45
C GLU A 171 -2.10 -4.80 -16.97
N TRP A 172 -2.12 -5.01 -15.67
CA TRP A 172 -2.50 -6.29 -15.06
C TRP A 172 -3.04 -6.12 -13.65
N SER A 173 -3.78 -7.13 -13.18
CA SER A 173 -4.29 -7.21 -11.81
C SER A 173 -4.43 -8.65 -11.34
N HIS A 174 -4.14 -8.91 -10.06
CA HIS A 174 -4.25 -10.21 -9.42
C HIS A 174 -4.85 -10.06 -8.01
N PRO A 175 -6.04 -10.63 -7.73
CA PRO A 175 -6.64 -10.59 -6.42
C PRO A 175 -6.03 -11.64 -5.48
N GLY A 176 -6.14 -11.42 -4.17
CA GLY A 176 -5.79 -12.42 -3.16
C GLY A 176 -4.29 -12.56 -2.90
N TYR A 177 -3.50 -11.57 -3.32
CA TYR A 177 -2.05 -11.58 -3.12
C TYR A 177 -1.72 -11.19 -1.68
N THR A 178 -0.79 -11.89 -1.06
CA THR A 178 -0.33 -11.64 0.31
C THR A 178 1.16 -11.31 0.32
N PHE A 179 1.50 -10.35 1.18
CA PHE A 179 2.87 -9.97 1.49
C PHE A 179 3.22 -10.45 2.89
N GLN A 180 4.51 -10.47 3.15
CA GLN A 180 5.07 -10.50 4.49
C GLN A 180 5.76 -9.15 4.73
N VAL A 181 5.55 -8.58 5.90
CA VAL A 181 6.24 -7.37 6.33
C VAL A 181 7.07 -7.74 7.55
N ASN A 182 8.36 -7.44 7.55
CA ASN A 182 9.22 -7.64 8.70
C ASN A 182 9.76 -6.29 9.15
N GLY A 183 9.83 -6.04 10.45
CA GLY A 183 10.43 -4.81 10.92
C GLY A 183 10.40 -4.65 12.43
N THR A 184 11.16 -3.69 12.90
CA THR A 184 11.25 -3.38 14.33
C THR A 184 11.27 -1.87 14.48
N GLY A 185 10.47 -1.37 15.42
CA GLY A 185 10.39 0.03 15.77
C GLY A 185 10.86 0.29 17.19
N GLN A 186 11.38 1.47 17.44
CA GLN A 186 11.79 1.95 18.76
C GLN A 186 10.80 2.99 19.24
N VAL A 187 10.18 2.72 20.38
CA VAL A 187 9.21 3.62 21.03
C VAL A 187 9.92 4.36 22.15
N GLU A 188 9.91 5.69 22.06
CA GLU A 188 10.44 6.62 23.07
C GLU A 188 9.29 7.44 23.66
N THR A 189 9.27 7.63 24.97
CA THR A 189 8.19 8.38 25.63
C THR A 189 8.67 9.54 26.50
N THR A 190 7.87 10.60 26.52
CA THR A 190 8.06 11.75 27.40
C THR A 190 6.80 12.02 28.22
N GLY A 191 6.96 12.71 29.34
CA GLY A 191 5.86 12.98 30.28
C GLY A 191 5.64 11.86 31.30
N LEU A 192 5.31 12.23 32.54
CA LEU A 192 5.25 11.29 33.67
C LEU A 192 4.17 10.21 33.48
N VAL A 193 3.04 10.58 32.86
CA VAL A 193 1.90 9.68 32.67
C VAL A 193 2.23 8.61 31.62
N LEU A 194 2.67 9.03 30.43
CA LEU A 194 2.96 8.10 29.33
C LEU A 194 4.18 7.23 29.63
N ARG A 195 5.23 7.78 30.23
CA ARG A 195 6.44 7.02 30.59
C ARG A 195 6.17 5.91 31.60
N LYS A 196 5.18 6.07 32.48
CA LYS A 196 4.79 5.01 33.43
C LYS A 196 4.00 3.88 32.80
N LYS A 197 3.33 4.14 31.68
CA LYS A 197 2.41 3.19 31.04
C LYS A 197 3.07 2.45 29.88
N ILE A 198 3.60 3.20 28.93
CA ILE A 198 4.20 2.65 27.71
C ILE A 198 5.71 2.41 27.92
N GLY A 199 6.39 3.34 28.60
CA GLY A 199 7.85 3.27 28.78
C GLY A 199 8.63 3.45 27.48
N ASP A 200 9.93 3.18 27.53
CA ASP A 200 10.78 3.12 26.32
C ASP A 200 10.97 1.64 25.97
N THR A 201 10.60 1.25 24.75
CA THR A 201 10.55 -0.16 24.35
C THR A 201 10.90 -0.37 22.88
N GLU A 202 11.25 -1.61 22.54
CA GLU A 202 11.40 -2.09 21.18
C GLU A 202 10.17 -2.92 20.81
N THR A 203 9.52 -2.57 19.70
CA THR A 203 8.26 -3.20 19.26
C THR A 203 8.50 -3.91 17.94
N ASP A 204 8.17 -5.21 17.91
CA ASP A 204 8.15 -5.99 16.67
C ASP A 204 6.96 -5.53 15.80
N LEU A 205 7.25 -5.15 14.57
CA LEU A 205 6.28 -4.71 13.57
C LEU A 205 6.09 -5.76 12.47
N THR A 206 6.49 -7.00 12.74
CA THR A 206 6.43 -8.09 11.79
C THR A 206 5.00 -8.60 11.60
N ILE A 207 4.56 -8.59 10.36
CA ILE A 207 3.30 -9.16 9.86
C ILE A 207 3.67 -10.42 9.07
N GLU A 208 3.46 -11.60 9.66
CA GLU A 208 3.82 -12.87 9.02
C GLU A 208 3.03 -13.12 7.72
N GLU A 209 1.76 -12.68 7.70
CA GLU A 209 0.87 -12.75 6.56
C GLU A 209 -0.09 -11.55 6.57
N THR A 210 -0.02 -10.71 5.55
CA THR A 210 -0.94 -9.56 5.43
C THR A 210 -2.33 -10.01 4.99
N GLU A 211 -3.33 -9.17 5.25
CA GLU A 211 -4.63 -9.31 4.58
C GLU A 211 -4.47 -9.43 3.05
N PRO A 212 -5.29 -10.25 2.36
CA PRO A 212 -5.19 -10.40 0.92
C PRO A 212 -5.52 -9.09 0.19
N VAL A 213 -4.62 -8.65 -0.69
CA VAL A 213 -4.76 -7.44 -1.49
C VAL A 213 -4.99 -7.77 -2.97
N THR A 214 -5.51 -6.80 -3.72
CA THR A 214 -5.45 -6.85 -5.18
C THR A 214 -4.16 -6.18 -5.62
N LEU A 215 -3.22 -6.97 -6.09
CA LEU A 215 -2.00 -6.46 -6.69
C LEU A 215 -2.30 -6.02 -8.12
N ALA A 216 -1.95 -4.80 -8.48
CA ALA A 216 -2.14 -4.28 -9.84
C ALA A 216 -0.89 -3.52 -10.27
N GLY A 217 -0.70 -3.38 -11.57
CA GLY A 217 0.45 -2.67 -12.11
C GLY A 217 0.45 -2.55 -13.62
N THR A 218 1.53 -1.98 -14.11
CA THR A 218 1.77 -1.77 -15.54
C THR A 218 3.20 -2.17 -15.87
N LEU A 219 3.36 -3.03 -16.89
CA LEU A 219 4.64 -3.36 -17.48
C LEU A 219 4.74 -2.73 -18.87
N ARG A 220 5.56 -1.68 -18.99
CA ARG A 220 5.75 -0.94 -20.25
C ARG A 220 7.19 -1.01 -20.72
N ARG A 221 7.40 -0.83 -22.02
CA ARG A 221 8.74 -0.73 -22.60
C ARG A 221 8.96 0.70 -23.08
N GLU A 222 9.96 1.36 -22.52
CA GLU A 222 10.33 2.75 -22.82
C GLU A 222 11.84 2.82 -23.01
N GLU A 223 12.31 3.53 -24.05
CA GLU A 223 13.74 3.65 -24.35
C GLU A 223 14.52 2.31 -24.38
N ASN A 224 13.88 1.27 -24.92
CA ASN A 224 14.34 -0.13 -24.97
C ASN A 224 14.44 -0.88 -23.63
N ARG A 225 14.11 -0.27 -22.50
CA ARG A 225 14.09 -0.91 -21.17
C ARG A 225 12.68 -1.21 -20.71
N TRP A 226 12.51 -2.26 -19.93
CA TRP A 226 11.24 -2.50 -19.25
C TRP A 226 11.10 -1.61 -18.01
N HIS A 227 9.90 -1.08 -17.81
CA HIS A 227 9.50 -0.34 -16.62
C HIS A 227 8.31 -1.06 -15.98
N LEU A 228 8.42 -1.25 -14.67
CA LEU A 228 7.36 -1.86 -13.87
C LEU A 228 6.91 -0.86 -12.82
N ASP A 229 5.64 -0.49 -12.93
CA ASP A 229 4.95 0.42 -12.02
C ASP A 229 3.91 -0.39 -11.23
N LEU A 230 3.98 -0.35 -9.89
CA LEU A 230 3.01 -0.93 -8.97
C LEU A 230 2.36 0.22 -8.16
N PRO A 231 1.15 0.66 -8.50
CA PRO A 231 0.43 1.67 -7.73
C PRO A 231 0.06 1.17 -6.33
N GLY A 232 -0.11 2.13 -5.41
CA GLY A 232 -0.47 1.99 -4.00
C GLY A 232 -1.08 0.66 -3.58
N THR A 233 -0.28 -0.22 -2.98
CA THR A 233 -0.76 -1.43 -2.31
C THR A 233 -0.85 -1.19 -0.80
N VAL A 234 -2.03 -1.37 -0.22
CA VAL A 234 -2.32 -1.11 1.20
C VAL A 234 -2.20 -2.40 2.01
N MET A 235 -1.31 -2.44 2.99
CA MET A 235 -1.12 -3.51 3.97
C MET A 235 -1.46 -2.96 5.36
N LYS A 236 -2.13 -3.76 6.22
CA LYS A 236 -2.56 -3.30 7.55
C LYS A 236 -2.35 -4.36 8.62
N ASP A 237 -2.06 -3.94 9.84
CA ASP A 237 -2.04 -4.79 11.04
C ASP A 237 -2.19 -3.96 12.34
N SER A 238 -2.26 -4.60 13.50
CA SER A 238 -2.31 -3.98 14.82
C SER A 238 -1.43 -4.71 15.84
N PHE A 239 -0.69 -3.95 16.64
CA PHE A 239 0.28 -4.47 17.60
C PHE A 239 0.00 -3.95 19.00
N GLU A 240 0.03 -4.80 20.03
CA GLU A 240 -0.01 -4.36 21.43
C GLU A 240 1.38 -3.88 21.87
N ILE A 241 1.46 -2.74 22.54
CA ILE A 241 2.75 -2.16 22.98
C ILE A 241 2.94 -2.18 24.50
N ASP A 242 1.91 -2.52 25.26
CA ASP A 242 1.95 -2.73 26.71
C ASP A 242 0.92 -3.77 27.16
N ASP A 243 1.07 -4.25 28.41
CA ASP A 243 0.16 -5.22 29.03
C ASP A 243 -1.21 -4.63 29.40
N GLU A 244 -1.41 -3.32 29.22
CA GLU A 244 -2.66 -2.61 29.52
C GLU A 244 -3.58 -2.51 28.29
N GLY A 245 -3.19 -3.08 27.15
CA GLY A 245 -4.00 -3.12 25.93
C GLY A 245 -3.87 -1.89 25.03
N THR A 246 -2.79 -1.10 25.18
CA THR A 246 -2.49 -0.02 24.23
C THR A 246 -2.11 -0.63 22.89
N THR A 247 -2.80 -0.22 21.82
CA THR A 247 -2.62 -0.79 20.48
C THR A 247 -2.05 0.24 19.49
N LEU A 248 -1.20 -0.26 18.61
CA LEU A 248 -0.58 0.45 17.50
C LEU A 248 -1.07 -0.15 16.20
N ASN A 249 -1.99 0.53 15.53
CA ASN A 249 -2.48 0.10 14.22
C ASN A 249 -1.53 0.61 13.14
N LEU A 250 -0.98 -0.30 12.32
CA LEU A 250 -0.10 0.00 11.20
C LEU A 250 -0.86 -0.09 9.89
N ILE A 251 -0.77 0.96 9.08
CA ILE A 251 -1.20 0.95 7.68
C ILE A 251 -0.01 1.35 6.83
N PHE A 252 0.46 0.43 5.99
CA PHE A 252 1.51 0.69 5.01
C PHE A 252 0.90 0.81 3.61
N THR A 253 1.26 1.84 2.86
CA THR A 253 0.89 1.97 1.43
C THR A 253 2.13 2.20 0.58
N GLY A 254 2.39 1.33 -0.39
CA GLY A 254 3.57 1.42 -1.26
C GLY A 254 3.23 1.79 -2.71
N ASN A 255 3.86 2.84 -3.23
CA ASN A 255 3.91 3.17 -4.66
C ASN A 255 5.32 2.85 -5.17
N ILE A 256 5.42 1.98 -6.17
CA ILE A 256 6.71 1.45 -6.62
C ILE A 256 6.87 1.73 -8.11
N ALA A 257 7.97 2.39 -8.47
CA ALA A 257 8.41 2.54 -9.85
C ALA A 257 9.81 1.94 -9.98
N SER A 258 10.02 1.19 -11.06
CA SER A 258 11.24 0.43 -11.24
C SER A 258 11.58 0.26 -12.71
N PHE A 259 12.86 0.05 -12.99
CA PHE A 259 13.39 -0.10 -14.33
C PHE A 259 14.27 -1.34 -14.43
N GLU A 260 14.27 -1.95 -15.61
CA GLU A 260 15.13 -3.09 -15.94
C GLU A 260 16.61 -2.71 -15.78
N LYS A 261 17.34 -3.59 -15.11
CA LYS A 261 18.76 -3.44 -14.81
C LYS A 261 19.66 -3.58 -16.04
#